data_AF-A0A0M4CMX6-F1
#
_entry.id   AF-A0A0M4CMX6-F1
#
_cell.length_a   1.000
_cell.length_b   1.000
_cell.length_c   1.000
_cell.angle_alpha   90.00
_cell.angle_beta   90.00
_cell.angle_gamma   90.00
#
_symmetry.space_group_name_H-M   'P 1'
#
loop_
_entity.id
_entity.type
_entity.pdbx_description
1 polymer ?
#
loop_
_entity_poly.entity_id
_entity_poly.type
_entity_poly.pdbx_seq_one_letter_code
_entity_poly.pdbx_strand_id
1 'polypeptide(L)'
;MRITKGLIIADPWIGYILGGTKDWEMRSSGASHRGWFALIRKGSGTIYGIARLVDVGSPLSPTEMVATFAHHRIAEHMIQSGEVAKWNTPWKLADVRRLERPIPYQHKSGAVTWVELDDAAIDGVAAQLEAGDMTIAPEAAARPDDGSRRDRVGRADTVTVEVSKRGRKLHIDIEWDDREPDAVAAVTPRPTPASPRPLTPPPITAAQTAAGRVIGEVEITDGNITNKHIYLRSFFDRFPADVIGGSNKATRARRDLTIDWGGTEPVQTDLDGQKKFFRARGWIGAFYQLHRAQAGDRVVVEEITAYRYRVSLRKQGPRAGAAR
;
A
#
# COMPACT_ATOMS: atom_id res chain seq x y z
N MET A 1 -19.48 -23.31 9.84
CA MET A 1 -19.16 -22.40 8.71
C MET A 1 -17.64 -22.32 8.57
N ARG A 2 -17.06 -22.60 7.39
CA ARG A 2 -15.58 -22.59 7.19
C ARG A 2 -15.14 -21.29 6.49
N ILE A 3 -14.38 -20.46 7.19
CA ILE A 3 -13.87 -19.18 6.66
C ILE A 3 -12.39 -19.34 6.35
N THR A 4 -12.03 -19.34 5.07
CA THR A 4 -10.62 -19.56 4.65
C THR A 4 -9.92 -18.27 4.23
N LYS A 5 -10.66 -17.19 3.97
CA LYS A 5 -10.10 -15.92 3.49
C LYS A 5 -10.16 -14.84 4.56
N GLY A 6 -9.11 -14.02 4.61
CA GLY A 6 -9.05 -12.82 5.43
C GLY A 6 -8.75 -11.58 4.61
N LEU A 7 -9.33 -10.45 4.99
CA LEU A 7 -9.06 -9.14 4.41
C LEU A 7 -8.29 -8.30 5.42
N ILE A 8 -7.14 -7.77 4.98
CA ILE A 8 -6.34 -6.85 5.79
C ILE A 8 -6.90 -5.43 5.64
N ILE A 9 -7.19 -4.78 6.76
CA ILE A 9 -7.76 -3.43 6.80
C ILE A 9 -6.97 -2.59 7.81
N ALA A 10 -6.58 -1.39 7.42
CA ALA A 10 -5.84 -0.44 8.27
C ALA A 10 -6.76 0.27 9.27
N ASP A 11 -6.17 0.76 10.35
CA ASP A 11 -6.84 1.77 11.16
C ASP A 11 -6.93 3.12 10.43
N PRO A 12 -7.93 3.96 10.77
CA PRO A 12 -9.01 3.70 11.74
C PRO A 12 -10.16 2.85 11.16
N TRP A 13 -10.12 2.53 9.87
CA TRP A 13 -11.22 1.95 9.10
C TRP A 13 -11.73 0.61 9.65
N ILE A 14 -10.83 -0.30 10.03
CA ILE A 14 -11.22 -1.58 10.62
C ILE A 14 -11.92 -1.39 11.97
N GLY A 15 -11.52 -0.39 12.76
CA GLY A 15 -12.15 -0.04 14.02
C GLY A 15 -13.61 0.37 13.82
N TYR A 16 -13.89 1.16 12.79
CA TYR A 16 -15.25 1.54 12.44
C TYR A 16 -16.10 0.35 11.98
N ILE A 17 -15.52 -0.59 11.22
CA ILE A 17 -16.23 -1.82 10.81
C ILE A 17 -16.56 -2.67 12.05
N LEU A 18 -15.56 -2.98 12.87
CA LEU A 18 -15.72 -3.79 14.08
C LEU A 18 -16.60 -3.11 15.14
N GLY A 19 -16.70 -1.78 15.12
CA GLY A 19 -17.59 -0.98 15.96
C GLY A 19 -18.99 -0.79 15.38
N GLY A 20 -19.27 -1.32 14.17
CA GLY A 20 -20.57 -1.22 13.52
C GLY A 20 -20.92 0.18 12.98
N THR A 21 -19.96 1.11 12.93
CA THR A 21 -20.19 2.47 12.42
C THR A 21 -19.88 2.60 10.92
N LYS A 22 -19.24 1.60 10.31
CA LYS A 22 -18.87 1.54 8.89
C LYS A 22 -19.27 0.18 8.33
N ASP A 23 -20.05 0.17 7.26
CA ASP A 23 -20.52 -1.03 6.56
C ASP A 23 -19.94 -1.14 5.13
N TRP A 24 -19.29 -0.10 4.60
CA TRP A 24 -18.60 -0.17 3.31
C TRP A 24 -17.09 -0.12 3.47
N GLU A 25 -16.36 -1.10 2.93
CA GLU A 25 -14.91 -1.03 2.76
C GLU A 25 -14.57 -0.47 1.38
N MET A 26 -13.86 0.66 1.34
CA MET A 26 -13.55 1.34 0.07
C MET A 26 -12.26 0.79 -0.52
N ARG A 27 -12.30 0.39 -1.80
CA ARG A 27 -11.18 -0.21 -2.54
C ARG A 27 -10.99 0.47 -3.89
N SER A 28 -9.84 0.24 -4.50
CA SER A 28 -9.53 0.77 -5.85
C SER A 28 -10.02 -0.11 -6.99
N SER A 29 -10.56 -1.27 -6.66
CA SER A 29 -11.09 -2.24 -7.62
C SER A 29 -12.21 -3.03 -6.99
N GLY A 30 -13.04 -3.66 -7.82
CA GLY A 30 -14.04 -4.61 -7.35
C GLY A 30 -13.43 -5.90 -6.77
N ALA A 31 -14.29 -6.75 -6.22
CA ALA A 31 -13.98 -8.12 -5.83
C ALA A 31 -14.96 -9.10 -6.50
N SER A 32 -14.44 -10.23 -6.97
CA SER A 32 -15.26 -11.35 -7.44
C SER A 32 -15.78 -12.23 -6.29
N HIS A 33 -15.12 -12.20 -5.13
CA HIS A 33 -15.53 -12.96 -3.96
C HIS A 33 -16.84 -12.40 -3.37
N ARG A 34 -17.69 -13.31 -2.88
CA ARG A 34 -18.86 -13.02 -2.04
C ARG A 34 -18.91 -14.06 -0.92
N GLY A 35 -19.47 -13.68 0.21
CA GLY A 35 -19.58 -14.54 1.38
C GLY A 35 -18.68 -14.11 2.54
N TRP A 36 -18.47 -15.05 3.46
CA TRP A 36 -17.82 -14.79 4.74
C TRP A 36 -16.31 -14.71 4.64
N PHE A 37 -15.74 -13.73 5.33
CA PHE A 37 -14.30 -13.55 5.44
C PHE A 37 -13.88 -13.00 6.81
N ALA A 38 -12.62 -13.23 7.16
CA ALA A 38 -12.01 -12.73 8.39
C ALA A 38 -11.56 -11.27 8.25
N LEU A 39 -11.75 -10.49 9.31
CA LEU A 39 -11.29 -9.11 9.44
C LEU A 39 -9.96 -9.07 10.17
N ILE A 40 -8.91 -8.66 9.48
CA ILE A 40 -7.54 -8.63 10.01
C ILE A 40 -7.08 -7.18 10.13
N ARG A 41 -6.70 -6.78 11.34
CA ARG A 41 -6.11 -5.46 11.58
C ARG A 41 -4.71 -5.42 10.99
N LYS A 42 -4.44 -4.45 10.11
CA LYS A 42 -3.12 -4.29 9.46
C LYS A 42 -2.02 -4.25 10.53
N GLY A 43 -0.96 -5.02 10.31
CA GLY A 43 0.20 -5.09 11.22
C GLY A 43 0.04 -6.01 12.44
N SER A 44 -1.18 -6.40 12.81
CA SER A 44 -1.43 -7.17 14.04
C SER A 44 -1.02 -8.64 13.97
N GLY A 45 -1.10 -9.26 12.79
CA GLY A 45 -0.97 -10.72 12.65
C GLY A 45 -2.13 -11.51 13.27
N THR A 46 -3.24 -10.85 13.60
CA THR A 46 -4.40 -11.48 14.27
C THR A 46 -5.72 -11.09 13.60
N ILE A 47 -6.67 -12.02 13.59
CA ILE A 47 -8.06 -11.83 13.18
C ILE A 47 -8.85 -11.27 14.36
N TYR A 48 -9.62 -10.21 14.13
CA TYR A 48 -10.42 -9.53 15.17
C TYR A 48 -11.93 -9.75 15.02
N GLY A 49 -12.36 -10.23 13.87
CA GLY A 49 -13.77 -10.36 13.55
C GLY A 49 -13.98 -11.10 12.24
N ILE A 50 -15.24 -11.24 11.86
CA ILE A 50 -15.67 -11.74 10.57
C ILE A 50 -16.73 -10.80 10.00
N ALA A 51 -16.89 -10.81 8.69
CA ALA A 51 -17.97 -10.11 8.00
C ALA A 51 -18.36 -10.88 6.75
N ARG A 52 -19.54 -10.58 6.21
CA ARG A 52 -20.00 -11.10 4.93
C ARG A 52 -19.90 -10.01 3.87
N LEU A 53 -19.17 -10.28 2.79
CA LEU A 53 -19.17 -9.41 1.61
C LEU A 53 -20.41 -9.73 0.78
N VAL A 54 -21.40 -8.84 0.84
CA VAL A 54 -22.71 -9.06 0.21
C VAL A 54 -22.79 -8.47 -1.19
N ASP A 55 -22.09 -7.37 -1.43
CA ASP A 55 -22.14 -6.67 -2.72
C ASP A 55 -20.86 -5.84 -2.96
N VAL A 56 -20.61 -5.52 -4.23
CA VAL A 56 -19.55 -4.63 -4.67
C VAL A 56 -20.19 -3.64 -5.63
N GLY A 57 -20.22 -2.37 -5.25
CA GLY A 57 -20.78 -1.31 -6.08
C GLY A 57 -19.79 -0.85 -7.17
N SER A 58 -20.31 -0.05 -8.10
CA SER A 58 -19.50 0.67 -9.08
C SER A 58 -18.63 1.74 -8.41
N PRO A 59 -17.51 2.15 -9.06
CA PRO A 59 -16.73 3.30 -8.61
C PRO A 59 -17.59 4.56 -8.47
N LEU A 60 -17.47 5.23 -7.33
CA LEU A 60 -18.21 6.44 -7.00
C LEU A 60 -17.43 7.69 -7.42
N SER A 61 -18.16 8.73 -7.82
CA SER A 61 -17.65 10.09 -7.94
C SER A 61 -17.42 10.73 -6.56
N PRO A 62 -16.63 11.82 -6.46
CA PRO A 62 -16.45 12.54 -5.20
C PRO A 62 -17.77 12.98 -4.56
N THR A 63 -18.72 13.45 -5.36
CA THR A 63 -20.05 13.86 -4.88
C THR A 63 -20.82 12.69 -4.26
N GLU A 64 -20.78 11.52 -4.89
CA GLU A 64 -21.42 10.31 -4.37
C GLU A 64 -20.71 9.80 -3.10
N MET A 65 -19.37 9.91 -3.03
CA MET A 65 -18.63 9.60 -1.81
C MET A 65 -19.04 10.53 -0.65
N VAL A 66 -19.15 11.83 -0.88
CA VAL A 66 -19.64 12.76 0.17
C VAL A 66 -21.05 12.38 0.61
N ALA A 67 -21.95 12.11 -0.34
CA ALA A 67 -23.33 11.71 -0.04
C ALA A 67 -23.44 10.39 0.72
N THR A 68 -22.46 9.49 0.60
CA THR A 68 -22.45 8.15 1.23
C THR A 68 -21.55 8.08 2.46
N PHE A 69 -21.16 9.23 3.02
CA PHE A 69 -20.31 9.34 4.22
C PHE A 69 -20.69 8.38 5.36
N ALA A 70 -21.99 8.22 5.61
CA ALA A 70 -22.50 7.38 6.70
C ALA A 70 -22.01 5.92 6.61
N HIS A 71 -21.75 5.43 5.39
CA HIS A 71 -21.37 4.03 5.13
C HIS A 71 -19.86 3.78 5.24
N HIS A 72 -19.04 4.69 4.72
CA HIS A 72 -17.58 4.49 4.64
C HIS A 72 -16.79 5.34 5.64
N ARG A 73 -17.39 6.38 6.25
CA ARG A 73 -16.79 7.26 7.26
C ARG A 73 -15.52 8.01 6.84
N ILE A 74 -15.31 8.20 5.54
CA ILE A 74 -14.17 8.97 5.02
C ILE A 74 -14.57 10.45 5.05
N ALA A 75 -13.81 11.27 5.76
CA ALA A 75 -14.14 12.67 5.94
C ALA A 75 -14.19 13.42 4.60
N GLU A 76 -15.11 14.37 4.48
CA GLU A 76 -15.33 15.13 3.24
C GLU A 76 -14.06 15.84 2.75
N HIS A 77 -13.27 16.43 3.65
CA HIS A 77 -12.02 17.10 3.27
C HIS A 77 -11.00 16.14 2.62
N MET A 78 -10.96 14.86 3.01
CA MET A 78 -10.11 13.85 2.39
C MET A 78 -10.58 13.51 0.97
N ILE A 79 -11.89 13.54 0.75
CA ILE A 79 -12.52 13.29 -0.56
C ILE A 79 -12.24 14.47 -1.49
N GLN A 80 -12.48 15.69 -1.02
CA GLN A 80 -12.31 16.91 -1.80
C GLN A 80 -10.84 17.19 -2.14
N SER A 81 -9.90 16.87 -1.25
CA SER A 81 -8.45 16.98 -1.52
C SER A 81 -7.94 15.95 -2.52
N GLY A 82 -8.72 14.90 -2.81
CA GLY A 82 -8.30 13.81 -3.70
C GLY A 82 -7.39 12.77 -3.05
N GLU A 83 -7.05 12.92 -1.76
CA GLU A 83 -6.22 11.98 -0.99
C GLU A 83 -6.74 10.53 -1.13
N VAL A 84 -8.07 10.37 -1.16
CA VAL A 84 -8.73 9.07 -1.25
C VAL A 84 -9.29 8.74 -2.62
N ALA A 85 -9.01 9.54 -3.67
CA ALA A 85 -9.64 9.42 -4.99
C ALA A 85 -9.49 8.02 -5.61
N LYS A 86 -8.40 7.32 -5.26
CA LYS A 86 -8.15 5.94 -5.69
C LYS A 86 -9.10 4.92 -5.04
N TRP A 87 -9.61 5.15 -3.83
CA TRP A 87 -10.47 4.20 -3.10
C TRP A 87 -11.93 4.62 -3.21
N ASN A 88 -12.50 4.47 -4.40
CA ASN A 88 -13.84 4.90 -4.72
C ASN A 88 -14.83 3.76 -4.99
N THR A 89 -14.37 2.49 -4.96
CA THR A 89 -15.24 1.32 -5.19
C THR A 89 -15.72 0.74 -3.86
N PRO A 90 -17.03 0.74 -3.55
CA PRO A 90 -17.54 0.29 -2.26
C PRO A 90 -17.74 -1.22 -2.22
N TRP A 91 -17.13 -1.89 -1.24
CA TRP A 91 -17.43 -3.27 -0.88
C TRP A 91 -18.40 -3.27 0.30
N LYS A 92 -19.65 -3.68 0.06
CA LYS A 92 -20.72 -3.61 1.04
C LYS A 92 -20.68 -4.84 1.94
N LEU A 93 -20.55 -4.60 3.23
CA LEU A 93 -20.40 -5.62 4.26
C LEU A 93 -21.71 -5.77 5.03
N ALA A 94 -22.00 -7.00 5.44
CA ALA A 94 -23.09 -7.32 6.35
C ALA A 94 -22.58 -8.27 7.44
N ASP A 95 -23.40 -8.44 8.48
CA ASP A 95 -23.20 -9.44 9.54
C ASP A 95 -21.81 -9.38 10.17
N VAL A 96 -21.31 -8.17 10.43
CA VAL A 96 -20.02 -7.96 11.09
C VAL A 96 -20.11 -8.51 12.52
N ARG A 97 -19.25 -9.48 12.84
CA ARG A 97 -19.14 -10.08 14.18
C ARG A 97 -17.72 -9.91 14.68
N ARG A 98 -17.56 -9.27 15.83
CA ARG A 98 -16.29 -9.20 16.53
C ARG A 98 -16.04 -10.52 17.26
N LEU A 99 -14.81 -11.01 17.20
CA LEU A 99 -14.39 -12.17 17.98
C LEU A 99 -14.12 -11.74 19.42
N GLU A 100 -14.47 -12.58 20.39
CA GLU A 100 -14.20 -12.32 21.81
C GLU A 100 -12.70 -12.22 22.07
N ARG A 101 -11.93 -13.09 21.43
CA ARG A 101 -10.47 -13.10 21.52
C ARG A 101 -9.85 -13.05 20.13
N PRO A 102 -8.90 -12.14 19.87
CA PRO A 102 -8.19 -12.12 18.60
C PRO A 102 -7.47 -13.44 18.33
N ILE A 103 -7.50 -13.89 17.08
CA ILE A 103 -6.96 -15.20 16.68
C ILE A 103 -5.71 -14.97 15.81
N PRO A 104 -4.52 -15.45 16.24
CA PRO A 104 -3.32 -15.39 15.41
C PRO A 104 -3.50 -16.16 14.10
N TYR A 105 -2.90 -15.67 13.02
CA TYR A 105 -2.81 -16.41 11.77
C TYR A 105 -1.39 -16.32 11.19
N GLN A 106 -1.01 -17.32 10.41
CA GLN A 106 0.27 -17.36 9.73
C GLN A 106 0.17 -16.62 8.40
N HIS A 107 0.82 -15.46 8.35
CA HIS A 107 0.90 -14.68 7.13
C HIS A 107 1.91 -15.30 6.16
N LYS A 108 1.42 -15.89 5.06
CA LYS A 108 2.29 -16.34 3.95
C LYS A 108 2.92 -15.12 3.26
N SER A 109 4.23 -15.18 3.00
CA SER A 109 4.97 -14.08 2.37
C SER A 109 4.37 -13.69 1.02
N GLY A 110 4.09 -12.39 0.81
CA GLY A 110 3.66 -11.84 -0.48
C GLY A 110 2.15 -11.60 -0.63
N ALA A 111 1.32 -11.89 0.38
CA ALA A 111 -0.11 -11.60 0.36
C ALA A 111 -0.39 -10.15 0.76
N VAL A 112 -0.94 -9.34 -0.16
CA VAL A 112 -1.01 -7.87 0.01
C VAL A 112 -2.40 -7.36 0.42
N THR A 113 -3.49 -8.08 0.09
CA THR A 113 -4.87 -7.61 0.34
C THR A 113 -5.76 -8.70 0.90
N TRP A 114 -5.92 -9.80 0.17
CA TRP A 114 -6.55 -11.03 0.64
C TRP A 114 -5.47 -12.01 1.10
N VAL A 115 -5.71 -12.66 2.23
CA VAL A 115 -4.88 -13.74 2.74
C VAL A 115 -5.71 -15.02 2.80
N GLU A 116 -5.08 -16.14 2.44
CA GLU A 116 -5.61 -17.46 2.80
C GLU A 116 -5.13 -17.79 4.21
N LEU A 117 -6.07 -18.16 5.07
CA LEU A 117 -5.84 -18.53 6.46
C LEU A 117 -5.27 -19.96 6.54
N ASP A 118 -4.41 -20.20 7.52
CA ASP A 118 -3.98 -21.55 7.89
C ASP A 118 -5.05 -22.29 8.71
N ASP A 119 -4.95 -23.61 8.78
CA ASP A 119 -5.95 -24.44 9.44
C ASP A 119 -6.16 -24.07 10.91
N ALA A 120 -5.11 -23.70 11.64
CA ALA A 120 -5.25 -23.30 13.05
C ALA A 120 -6.07 -22.01 13.20
N ALA A 121 -5.89 -21.03 12.30
CA ALA A 121 -6.71 -19.83 12.27
C ALA A 121 -8.17 -20.14 11.88
N ILE A 122 -8.39 -21.03 10.89
CA ILE A 122 -9.73 -21.46 10.45
C ILE A 122 -10.48 -22.12 11.61
N ASP A 123 -9.84 -23.07 12.29
CA ASP A 123 -10.44 -23.83 13.39
C ASP A 123 -10.70 -22.92 14.60
N GLY A 124 -9.77 -22.01 14.91
CA GLY A 124 -9.97 -21.04 15.98
C GLY A 124 -11.18 -20.13 15.74
N VAL A 125 -11.36 -19.68 14.50
CA VAL A 125 -12.52 -18.86 14.12
C VAL A 125 -13.80 -19.67 14.26
N ALA A 126 -13.83 -20.91 13.75
CA ALA A 126 -14.99 -21.79 13.87
C ALA A 126 -15.39 -22.02 15.33
N ALA A 127 -14.43 -22.30 16.22
CA ALA A 127 -14.68 -22.57 17.63
C ALA A 127 -15.37 -21.39 18.35
N GLN A 128 -14.97 -20.15 18.07
CA GLN A 128 -15.61 -18.96 18.67
C GLN A 128 -17.00 -18.69 18.10
N LEU A 129 -17.25 -19.05 16.83
CA LEU A 129 -18.57 -18.87 16.23
C LEU A 129 -19.58 -19.89 16.78
N GLU A 130 -19.15 -21.12 17.03
CA GLU A 130 -19.97 -22.16 17.67
C GLU A 130 -20.26 -21.81 19.14
N ALA A 131 -19.26 -21.36 19.89
CA ALA A 131 -19.43 -20.92 21.27
C ALA A 131 -20.37 -19.69 21.41
N GLY A 132 -20.30 -18.77 20.44
CA GLY A 132 -21.16 -17.59 20.39
C GLY A 132 -22.59 -17.85 19.89
N ASP A 133 -22.87 -19.02 19.30
CA ASP A 133 -24.23 -19.44 18.88
C ASP A 133 -24.92 -20.23 20.00
N MET A 134 -24.16 -21.03 20.76
CA MET A 134 -24.65 -21.77 21.92
C MET A 134 -25.03 -20.88 23.12
N THR A 135 -24.55 -19.65 23.18
CA THR A 135 -24.92 -18.67 24.22
C THR A 135 -26.21 -17.89 23.89
N ILE A 136 -26.79 -18.08 22.70
CA ILE A 136 -28.01 -17.40 22.23
C ILE A 136 -29.16 -18.41 21.94
N ALA A 137 -29.29 -19.46 22.77
CA ALA A 137 -30.53 -20.23 22.84
C ALA A 137 -31.51 -19.56 23.84
N PRO A 138 -32.84 -19.57 23.60
CA PRO A 138 -33.73 -18.55 24.15
C PRO A 138 -34.10 -18.84 25.62
N GLU A 139 -33.78 -17.92 26.52
CA GLU A 139 -34.46 -17.81 27.80
C GLU A 139 -35.79 -17.09 27.58
N ALA A 140 -36.83 -17.88 27.29
CA ALA A 140 -38.20 -17.40 27.28
C ALA A 140 -38.79 -17.43 28.70
N ALA A 141 -39.30 -16.27 29.11
CA ALA A 141 -40.32 -16.02 30.12
C ALA A 141 -39.94 -16.18 31.61
N ALA A 142 -39.59 -15.06 32.24
CA ALA A 142 -39.96 -14.78 33.62
C ALA A 142 -40.50 -13.35 33.75
N ARG A 143 -41.73 -13.24 34.27
CA ARG A 143 -42.41 -11.98 34.63
C ARG A 143 -41.75 -11.35 35.87
N PRO A 144 -41.99 -10.05 36.16
CA PRO A 144 -41.35 -9.36 37.27
C PRO A 144 -42.11 -9.56 38.58
N ASP A 145 -41.37 -9.73 39.69
CA ASP A 145 -41.76 -9.30 41.05
C ASP A 145 -40.47 -9.27 41.92
N ASP A 146 -40.02 -8.10 42.33
CA ASP A 146 -40.16 -7.46 43.65
C ASP A 146 -39.28 -8.06 44.77
N GLY A 147 -38.63 -7.17 45.54
CA GLY A 147 -38.31 -7.45 46.93
C GLY A 147 -36.84 -7.64 47.34
N SER A 148 -36.14 -6.52 47.56
CA SER A 148 -35.24 -6.26 48.70
C SER A 148 -33.97 -7.09 48.99
N ARG A 149 -32.85 -6.33 48.96
CA ARG A 149 -31.78 -6.21 49.99
C ARG A 149 -30.99 -7.47 50.42
N ARG A 150 -29.67 -7.49 50.17
CA ARG A 150 -28.59 -7.07 51.11
C ARG A 150 -27.19 -7.41 50.57
N ASP A 151 -26.29 -6.50 50.90
CA ASP A 151 -24.82 -6.48 50.82
C ASP A 151 -24.07 -7.81 50.79
N ARG A 152 -23.03 -7.88 49.94
CA ARG A 152 -21.70 -8.33 50.39
C ARG A 152 -20.57 -7.85 49.49
N VAL A 153 -19.68 -7.09 50.13
CA VAL A 153 -18.34 -6.69 49.71
C VAL A 153 -17.40 -7.91 49.65
N GLY A 154 -16.53 -7.95 48.64
CA GLY A 154 -15.38 -8.86 48.55
C GLY A 154 -14.65 -8.64 47.22
N ARG A 155 -13.72 -7.69 47.19
CA ARG A 155 -12.26 -7.87 47.30
C ARG A 155 -11.61 -8.12 45.93
N ALA A 156 -10.73 -7.18 45.60
CA ALA A 156 -9.89 -7.17 44.41
C ALA A 156 -8.88 -8.31 44.44
N ASP A 157 -8.78 -9.05 43.33
CA ASP A 157 -7.61 -9.84 43.00
C ASP A 157 -6.88 -9.17 41.84
N THR A 158 -5.78 -8.54 42.22
CA THR A 158 -4.77 -7.97 41.35
C THR A 158 -3.99 -9.13 40.74
N VAL A 159 -4.09 -9.35 39.43
CA VAL A 159 -3.20 -10.27 38.71
C VAL A 159 -2.05 -9.47 38.12
N THR A 160 -0.89 -9.60 38.76
CA THR A 160 0.41 -9.17 38.25
C THR A 160 0.82 -10.10 37.10
N VAL A 161 1.07 -9.56 35.91
CA VAL A 161 1.67 -10.32 34.80
C VAL A 161 3.04 -9.73 34.49
N GLU A 162 4.07 -10.54 34.70
CA GLU A 162 5.47 -10.23 34.40
C GLU A 162 5.70 -9.99 32.90
N VAL A 163 6.36 -8.87 32.60
CA VAL A 163 6.86 -8.52 31.27
C VAL A 163 8.20 -9.23 31.04
N SER A 164 8.17 -10.36 30.34
CA SER A 164 9.38 -10.99 29.80
C SER A 164 9.61 -10.57 28.35
N LYS A 165 10.65 -9.75 28.13
CA LYS A 165 11.15 -9.33 26.82
C LYS A 165 11.57 -10.54 25.97
N ARG A 166 10.93 -10.76 24.81
CA ARG A 166 11.52 -11.51 23.67
C ARG A 166 11.16 -10.86 22.33
N GLY A 167 12.21 -10.46 21.60
CA GLY A 167 12.21 -10.31 20.14
C GLY A 167 11.42 -9.15 19.53
N ARG A 168 12.04 -7.97 19.43
CA ARG A 168 11.54 -6.88 18.56
C ARG A 168 11.51 -7.35 17.10
N LYS A 169 10.31 -7.52 16.54
CA LYS A 169 10.11 -7.53 15.08
C LYS A 169 9.43 -6.21 14.73
N LEU A 170 10.19 -5.34 14.08
CA LEU A 170 9.74 -4.03 13.62
C LEU A 170 8.74 -4.26 12.49
N HIS A 171 7.46 -3.99 12.74
CA HIS A 171 6.44 -3.92 11.71
C HIS A 171 6.37 -2.48 11.22
N ILE A 172 6.42 -2.35 9.90
CA ILE A 172 6.64 -1.11 9.20
C ILE A 172 5.28 -0.64 8.69
N ASP A 173 4.86 0.52 9.15
CA ASP A 173 3.79 1.30 8.54
C ASP A 173 4.22 1.76 7.16
N ILE A 174 3.39 1.45 6.17
CA ILE A 174 3.54 1.95 4.80
C ILE A 174 2.36 2.87 4.57
N GLU A 175 2.62 4.15 4.81
CA GLU A 175 1.95 5.34 4.30
C GLU A 175 2.66 5.74 3.00
N TRP A 176 1.91 6.00 1.93
CA TRP A 176 2.47 6.36 0.62
C TRP A 176 2.40 7.87 0.46
N ASP A 177 3.56 8.47 0.22
CA ASP A 177 3.74 9.90 0.02
C ASP A 177 4.11 10.11 -1.46
N ASP A 178 3.14 10.60 -2.24
CA ASP A 178 3.33 11.11 -3.59
C ASP A 178 3.79 12.57 -3.49
N ARG A 179 5.07 12.80 -3.20
CA ARG A 179 5.61 14.16 -3.26
C ARG A 179 5.55 14.69 -4.69
N GLU A 180 4.76 15.74 -4.89
CA GLU A 180 4.99 16.72 -5.95
C GLU A 180 6.24 17.56 -5.62
N PRO A 181 6.99 18.03 -6.64
CA PRO A 181 8.15 18.89 -6.44
C PRO A 181 7.76 20.26 -5.88
N ASP A 182 8.50 20.72 -4.86
CA ASP A 182 8.29 22.00 -4.18
C ASP A 182 8.33 23.20 -5.15
N ALA A 183 7.28 24.00 -5.13
CA ALA A 183 7.26 25.34 -5.69
C ALA A 183 7.99 26.31 -4.74
N VAL A 184 9.14 26.83 -5.17
CA VAL A 184 9.87 27.88 -4.42
C VAL A 184 9.29 29.27 -4.66
N ALA A 185 9.25 30.02 -3.56
CA ALA A 185 8.53 31.26 -3.35
C ALA A 185 8.97 32.45 -4.24
N ALA A 186 7.99 33.34 -4.47
CA ALA A 186 8.15 34.61 -5.17
C ALA A 186 9.14 35.55 -4.46
N VAL A 187 10.12 36.04 -5.21
CA VAL A 187 10.97 37.19 -4.86
C VAL A 187 10.47 38.41 -5.62
N THR A 188 10.30 39.53 -4.91
CA THR A 188 9.85 40.84 -5.39
C THR A 188 10.85 41.49 -6.37
N PRO A 189 10.41 42.30 -7.37
CA PRO A 189 11.30 42.82 -8.40
C PRO A 189 11.79 44.25 -8.12
N ARG A 190 13.07 44.54 -8.38
CA ARG A 190 13.56 45.86 -8.84
C ARG A 190 15.03 45.80 -9.31
N PRO A 191 15.50 46.77 -10.13
CA PRO A 191 15.18 46.98 -11.52
C PRO A 191 16.38 46.65 -12.45
N THR A 192 16.08 46.45 -13.72
CA THR A 192 17.01 46.27 -14.83
C THR A 192 18.01 47.44 -14.97
N PRO A 193 19.21 47.16 -15.52
CA PRO A 193 19.53 47.89 -16.74
C PRO A 193 20.12 47.03 -17.86
N ALA A 194 19.70 47.43 -19.07
CA ALA A 194 20.40 47.41 -20.36
C ALA A 194 21.03 46.10 -20.88
N SER A 195 20.40 45.59 -21.95
CA SER A 195 20.97 44.63 -22.90
C SER A 195 22.28 45.11 -23.54
N PRO A 196 23.14 44.15 -23.94
CA PRO A 196 23.75 44.23 -25.26
C PRO A 196 23.60 42.93 -26.06
N ARG A 197 23.10 43.11 -27.29
CA ARG A 197 23.25 42.38 -28.58
C ARG A 197 23.29 40.83 -28.66
N PRO A 198 22.73 40.26 -29.75
CA PRO A 198 22.56 38.82 -29.89
C PRO A 198 23.89 38.14 -30.20
N LEU A 199 24.37 37.32 -29.27
CA LEU A 199 25.31 36.25 -29.61
C LEU A 199 24.48 35.11 -30.19
N THR A 200 24.71 34.83 -31.47
CA THR A 200 24.27 33.64 -32.18
C THR A 200 24.48 32.41 -31.28
N PRO A 201 23.45 31.59 -31.01
CA PRO A 201 23.69 30.33 -30.34
C PRO A 201 24.56 29.46 -31.24
N PRO A 202 25.59 28.78 -30.72
CA PRO A 202 26.24 27.72 -31.47
C PRO A 202 25.18 26.67 -31.81
N PRO A 203 25.35 25.90 -32.91
CA PRO A 203 24.44 24.80 -33.20
C PRO A 203 24.35 23.93 -31.95
N ILE A 204 23.12 23.64 -31.52
CA ILE A 204 22.81 22.67 -30.49
C ILE A 204 23.28 21.33 -31.05
N THR A 205 24.57 21.09 -30.85
CA THR A 205 25.22 19.84 -31.16
C THR A 205 24.60 18.89 -30.16
N ALA A 206 23.82 17.95 -30.68
CA ALA A 206 23.22 16.87 -29.91
C ALA A 206 24.22 16.42 -28.85
N ALA A 207 23.85 16.62 -27.58
CA ALA A 207 24.70 16.29 -26.45
C ALA A 207 25.18 14.85 -26.67
N GLN A 208 26.47 14.71 -26.99
CA GLN A 208 27.10 13.41 -27.10
C GLN A 208 26.97 12.79 -25.73
N THR A 209 26.09 11.79 -25.66
CA THR A 209 25.81 11.00 -24.49
C THR A 209 27.15 10.44 -24.00
N ALA A 210 27.65 10.93 -22.86
CA ALA A 210 28.70 10.22 -22.15
C ALA A 210 28.21 8.78 -21.99
N ALA A 211 28.95 7.83 -22.58
CA ALA A 211 28.60 6.42 -22.58
C ALA A 211 28.72 5.91 -21.14
N GLY A 212 27.59 5.85 -20.44
CA GLY A 212 27.53 5.31 -19.10
C GLY A 212 27.80 3.81 -19.13
N ARG A 213 28.39 3.27 -18.06
CA ARG A 213 28.60 1.83 -17.93
C ARG A 213 27.25 1.17 -17.69
N VAL A 214 26.79 0.31 -18.60
CA VAL A 214 25.56 -0.47 -18.39
C VAL A 214 25.75 -1.37 -17.16
N ILE A 215 25.02 -1.09 -16.09
CA ILE A 215 25.04 -1.91 -14.87
C ILE A 215 24.02 -3.03 -14.95
N GLY A 216 22.96 -2.90 -15.74
CA GLY A 216 22.06 -4.02 -16.01
C GLY A 216 20.86 -3.68 -16.87
N GLU A 217 20.15 -4.73 -17.26
CA GLU A 217 18.92 -4.65 -18.03
C GLU A 217 17.83 -5.45 -17.31
N VAL A 218 16.58 -5.00 -17.40
CA VAL A 218 15.42 -5.79 -16.97
C VAL A 218 14.34 -5.78 -18.05
N GLU A 219 13.75 -6.94 -18.30
CA GLU A 219 12.59 -7.07 -19.16
C GLU A 219 11.34 -6.57 -18.43
N ILE A 220 10.54 -5.78 -19.13
CA ILE A 220 9.30 -5.18 -18.62
C ILE A 220 8.14 -6.10 -18.94
N THR A 221 7.35 -6.40 -17.92
CA THR A 221 6.10 -7.18 -18.00
C THR A 221 4.89 -6.24 -17.89
N ASP A 222 3.70 -6.72 -18.28
CA ASP A 222 2.45 -5.98 -18.05
C ASP A 222 2.26 -5.61 -16.57
N GLY A 223 2.62 -6.54 -15.67
CA GLY A 223 2.59 -6.30 -14.23
C GLY A 223 3.49 -5.14 -13.80
N ASN A 224 4.66 -4.94 -14.44
CA ASN A 224 5.55 -3.81 -14.18
C ASN A 224 4.91 -2.48 -14.60
N ILE A 225 4.27 -2.45 -15.77
CA ILE A 225 3.61 -1.27 -16.32
C ILE A 225 2.41 -0.88 -15.47
N THR A 226 1.49 -1.83 -15.22
CA THR A 226 0.27 -1.59 -14.44
C THR A 226 0.57 -1.09 -13.03
N ASN A 227 1.58 -1.67 -12.38
CA ASN A 227 1.92 -1.35 -11.00
C ASN A 227 3.10 -0.37 -10.87
N LYS A 228 3.51 0.28 -11.96
CA LYS A 228 4.54 1.34 -12.02
C LYS A 228 5.82 1.00 -11.23
N HIS A 229 6.40 -0.17 -11.50
CA HIS A 229 7.64 -0.60 -10.84
C HIS A 229 8.64 -1.20 -11.82
N ILE A 230 9.92 -1.10 -11.48
CA ILE A 230 11.06 -1.71 -12.19
C ILE A 230 11.78 -2.60 -11.19
N TYR A 231 11.90 -3.90 -11.45
CA TYR A 231 12.66 -4.81 -10.59
C TYR A 231 14.15 -4.74 -10.93
N LEU A 232 14.99 -4.49 -9.93
CA LEU A 232 16.45 -4.39 -10.12
C LEU A 232 17.18 -5.66 -9.66
N ARG A 233 16.45 -6.74 -9.41
CA ARG A 233 16.95 -7.97 -8.76
C ARG A 233 18.17 -8.57 -9.44
N SER A 234 18.24 -8.48 -10.77
CA SER A 234 19.28 -9.09 -11.61
C SER A 234 20.64 -8.39 -11.52
N PHE A 235 20.71 -7.16 -11.03
CA PHE A 235 21.95 -6.37 -10.95
C PHE A 235 22.03 -5.49 -9.70
N PHE A 236 21.25 -5.83 -8.68
CA PHE A 236 21.13 -5.04 -7.45
C PHE A 236 22.45 -4.94 -6.66
N ASP A 237 23.26 -5.99 -6.76
CA ASP A 237 24.60 -6.12 -6.16
C ASP A 237 25.63 -5.16 -6.75
N ARG A 238 25.32 -4.52 -7.88
CA ARG A 238 26.22 -3.57 -8.57
C ARG A 238 26.05 -2.13 -8.10
N PHE A 239 25.04 -1.86 -7.27
CA PHE A 239 24.88 -0.55 -6.63
C PHE A 239 25.75 -0.45 -5.37
N PRO A 240 26.28 0.74 -5.05
CA PRO A 240 26.98 0.99 -3.79
C PRO A 240 26.13 0.61 -2.57
N ALA A 241 26.75 0.00 -1.55
CA ALA A 241 26.00 -0.47 -0.38
C ALA A 241 25.38 0.66 0.46
N ASP A 242 25.92 1.88 0.37
CA ASP A 242 25.47 3.06 1.10
C ASP A 242 24.23 3.73 0.49
N VAL A 243 23.83 3.37 -0.73
CA VAL A 243 22.54 3.75 -1.34
C VAL A 243 21.43 2.71 -1.15
N ILE A 244 21.73 1.60 -0.48
CA ILE A 244 20.77 0.54 -0.19
C ILE A 244 20.23 0.75 1.23
N GLY A 245 18.95 1.08 1.31
CA GLY A 245 18.21 1.20 2.56
C GLY A 245 17.58 -0.11 2.99
N GLY A 246 17.04 -0.13 4.20
CA GLY A 246 16.14 -1.17 4.65
C GLY A 246 14.81 -1.16 3.90
N SER A 247 13.88 -1.99 4.35
CA SER A 247 12.60 -2.24 3.68
C SER A 247 11.58 -1.10 3.80
N ASN A 248 11.95 0.03 4.43
CA ASN A 248 11.08 1.18 4.63
C ASN A 248 11.79 2.53 4.61
N LYS A 249 10.97 3.60 4.59
CA LYS A 249 11.40 5.01 4.61
C LYS A 249 12.06 5.44 5.93
N ALA A 250 11.79 4.77 7.04
CA ALA A 250 12.47 5.03 8.31
C ALA A 250 13.91 4.48 8.32
N THR A 251 14.18 3.49 7.49
CA THR A 251 15.47 2.85 7.27
C THR A 251 16.03 3.24 5.91
N ARG A 252 15.94 4.51 5.53
CA ARG A 252 16.53 4.97 4.26
C ARG A 252 18.03 4.71 4.24
N ALA A 253 18.54 4.58 3.03
CA ALA A 253 19.98 4.48 2.82
C ALA A 253 20.71 5.71 3.37
N ARG A 254 22.03 5.58 3.55
CA ARG A 254 22.86 6.69 4.01
C ARG A 254 22.99 7.79 2.96
N ARG A 255 22.76 7.45 1.70
CA ARG A 255 22.88 8.34 0.56
C ARG A 255 21.79 8.07 -0.47
N ASP A 256 21.28 9.12 -1.10
CA ASP A 256 20.42 9.00 -2.27
C ASP A 256 21.28 8.95 -3.55
N LEU A 257 20.77 8.27 -4.57
CA LEU A 257 21.28 8.35 -5.94
C LEU A 257 20.37 9.25 -6.78
N THR A 258 20.93 9.78 -7.88
CA THR A 258 20.20 10.58 -8.85
C THR A 258 19.92 9.75 -10.09
N ILE A 259 18.65 9.66 -10.48
CA ILE A 259 18.19 8.96 -11.67
C ILE A 259 17.81 9.96 -12.76
N ASP A 260 18.53 9.88 -13.87
CA ASP A 260 18.20 10.54 -15.13
C ASP A 260 17.36 9.58 -15.98
N TRP A 261 16.06 9.82 -16.05
CA TRP A 261 15.11 8.95 -16.74
C TRP A 261 14.58 9.55 -18.05
N GLY A 262 15.15 10.67 -18.51
CA GLY A 262 14.69 11.38 -19.71
C GLY A 262 13.48 12.31 -19.51
N GLY A 263 13.06 12.55 -18.27
CA GLY A 263 12.08 13.57 -17.91
C GLY A 263 12.65 14.98 -17.85
N THR A 264 11.81 15.96 -17.48
CA THR A 264 12.21 17.37 -17.33
C THR A 264 13.26 17.56 -16.24
N GLU A 265 13.15 16.79 -15.14
CA GLU A 265 14.09 16.81 -14.03
C GLU A 265 14.48 15.39 -13.59
N PRO A 266 15.75 15.18 -13.20
CA PRO A 266 16.19 13.93 -12.61
C PRO A 266 15.61 13.75 -11.21
N VAL A 267 15.42 12.51 -10.78
CA VAL A 267 14.83 12.17 -9.48
C VAL A 267 15.88 11.68 -8.48
N GLN A 268 15.79 12.11 -7.23
CA GLN A 268 16.63 11.60 -6.14
C GLN A 268 15.90 10.48 -5.39
N THR A 269 16.56 9.35 -5.18
CA THR A 269 15.99 8.20 -4.48
C THR A 269 17.05 7.29 -3.89
N ASP A 270 16.70 6.57 -2.83
CA ASP A 270 17.46 5.40 -2.38
C ASP A 270 16.87 4.10 -2.96
N LEU A 271 17.52 2.98 -2.67
CA LEU A 271 17.10 1.65 -3.09
C LEU A 271 16.53 0.84 -1.91
N ASP A 272 15.45 0.09 -2.14
CA ASP A 272 14.93 -0.85 -1.15
C ASP A 272 15.73 -2.15 -1.16
N GLY A 273 16.49 -2.43 -0.09
CA GLY A 273 17.36 -3.60 -0.01
C GLY A 273 16.63 -4.95 0.03
N GLN A 274 15.35 -4.98 0.43
CA GLN A 274 14.57 -6.21 0.50
C GLN A 274 13.84 -6.50 -0.81
N LYS A 275 13.14 -5.50 -1.35
CA LYS A 275 12.32 -5.64 -2.57
C LYS A 275 13.10 -5.34 -3.85
N LYS A 276 14.32 -4.79 -3.73
CA LYS A 276 15.29 -4.56 -4.79
C LYS A 276 14.73 -3.69 -5.93
N PHE A 277 14.27 -2.49 -5.59
CA PHE A 277 13.74 -1.50 -6.53
C PHE A 277 14.09 -0.06 -6.11
N PHE A 278 13.85 0.91 -6.99
CA PHE A 278 13.91 2.35 -6.67
C PHE A 278 12.78 2.76 -5.72
N ARG A 279 13.13 3.32 -4.55
CA ARG A 279 12.13 3.66 -3.52
C ARG A 279 11.14 4.71 -4.01
N ALA A 280 11.63 5.80 -4.62
CA ALA A 280 10.79 6.77 -5.29
C ALA A 280 10.29 6.18 -6.62
N ARG A 281 8.96 6.14 -6.78
CA ARG A 281 8.29 5.50 -7.92
C ARG A 281 7.40 6.43 -8.73
N GLY A 282 7.20 7.67 -8.29
CA GLY A 282 6.33 8.64 -8.97
C GLY A 282 6.72 8.88 -10.43
N TRP A 283 8.03 8.85 -10.73
CA TRP A 283 8.57 9.02 -12.07
C TRP A 283 8.41 7.80 -12.98
N ILE A 284 8.26 6.57 -12.45
CA ILE A 284 8.26 5.34 -13.25
C ILE A 284 7.04 5.27 -14.17
N GLY A 285 5.89 5.75 -13.70
CA GLY A 285 4.69 5.85 -14.54
C GLY A 285 4.88 6.82 -15.72
N ALA A 286 5.43 8.01 -15.43
CA ALA A 286 5.74 9.01 -16.45
C ALA A 286 6.78 8.50 -17.45
N PHE A 287 7.81 7.79 -16.97
CA PHE A 287 8.82 7.12 -17.80
C PHE A 287 8.19 6.11 -18.78
N TYR A 288 7.33 5.20 -18.29
CA TYR A 288 6.67 4.24 -19.17
C TYR A 288 5.78 4.91 -20.21
N GLN A 289 5.06 5.97 -19.84
CA GLN A 289 4.22 6.73 -20.76
C GLN A 289 5.04 7.47 -21.82
N LEU A 290 6.11 8.15 -21.40
CA LEU A 290 7.02 8.92 -22.26
C LEU A 290 7.64 8.03 -23.35
N HIS A 291 8.11 6.84 -22.96
CA HIS A 291 8.75 5.90 -23.87
C HIS A 291 7.79 4.87 -24.50
N ARG A 292 6.47 5.04 -24.27
CA ARG A 292 5.41 4.14 -24.74
C ARG A 292 5.75 2.66 -24.49
N ALA A 293 6.16 2.36 -23.26
CA ALA A 293 6.67 1.04 -22.89
C ALA A 293 5.62 -0.05 -23.09
N GLN A 294 6.05 -1.20 -23.59
CA GLN A 294 5.23 -2.39 -23.79
C GLN A 294 5.87 -3.60 -23.09
N ALA A 295 5.06 -4.60 -22.78
CA ALA A 295 5.60 -5.87 -22.30
C ALA A 295 6.57 -6.47 -23.34
N GLY A 296 7.73 -6.92 -22.87
CA GLY A 296 8.84 -7.38 -23.71
C GLY A 296 9.90 -6.31 -24.01
N ASP A 297 9.61 -5.02 -23.78
CA ASP A 297 10.64 -3.98 -23.81
C ASP A 297 11.64 -4.18 -22.65
N ARG A 298 12.85 -3.65 -22.81
CA ARG A 298 13.89 -3.72 -21.77
C ARG A 298 14.21 -2.35 -21.21
N VAL A 299 14.21 -2.23 -19.89
CA VAL A 299 14.80 -1.07 -19.22
C VAL A 299 16.27 -1.32 -19.01
N VAL A 300 17.09 -0.38 -19.47
CA VAL A 300 18.54 -0.37 -19.32
C VAL A 300 18.92 0.65 -18.26
N VAL A 301 19.77 0.25 -17.33
CA VAL A 301 20.32 1.14 -16.30
C VAL A 301 21.81 1.31 -16.53
N GLU A 302 22.24 2.55 -16.70
CA GLU A 302 23.63 2.93 -16.95
C GLU A 302 24.14 3.77 -15.79
N GLU A 303 25.33 3.48 -15.28
CA GLU A 303 26.05 4.36 -14.38
C GLU A 303 26.77 5.44 -15.20
N ILE A 304 26.35 6.70 -15.06
CA ILE A 304 27.01 7.83 -15.73
C ILE A 304 28.22 8.26 -14.90
N THR A 305 27.99 8.50 -13.61
CA THR A 305 29.03 8.81 -12.61
C THR A 305 28.64 8.17 -11.28
N ALA A 306 29.54 8.18 -10.30
CA ALA A 306 29.23 7.69 -8.96
C ALA A 306 27.92 8.32 -8.44
N TYR A 307 26.98 7.48 -8.01
CA TYR A 307 25.65 7.85 -7.51
C TYR A 307 24.72 8.54 -8.52
N ARG A 308 25.05 8.58 -9.82
CA ARG A 308 24.16 9.09 -10.87
C ARG A 308 23.98 8.08 -11.98
N TYR A 309 22.74 7.64 -12.18
CA TYR A 309 22.40 6.61 -13.14
C TYR A 309 21.44 7.15 -14.18
N ARG A 310 21.58 6.68 -15.43
CA ARG A 310 20.60 6.83 -16.48
C ARG A 310 19.69 5.62 -16.53
N VAL A 311 18.40 5.85 -16.70
CA VAL A 311 17.41 4.82 -17.00
C VAL A 311 16.84 5.11 -18.38
N SER A 312 16.96 4.14 -19.29
CA SER A 312 16.46 4.25 -20.66
C SER A 312 15.64 3.02 -21.04
N LEU A 313 14.76 3.17 -22.03
CA LEU A 313 13.97 2.06 -22.56
C LEU A 313 14.54 1.63 -23.92
N ARG A 314 14.86 0.34 -24.03
CA ARG A 314 15.25 -0.33 -25.27
C ARG A 314 14.09 -1.16 -25.77
N LYS A 315 13.60 -0.84 -26.97
CA LYS A 315 12.52 -1.60 -27.62
C LYS A 315 12.96 -3.01 -27.94
N GLN A 316 12.03 -3.96 -27.82
CA GLN A 316 12.25 -5.30 -28.35
C GLN A 316 12.47 -5.17 -29.87
N GLY A 317 13.65 -5.58 -30.36
CA GLY A 317 13.90 -5.63 -31.79
C GLY A 317 12.94 -6.61 -32.48
N PRO A 318 12.65 -6.46 -33.77
CA PRO A 318 11.81 -7.40 -34.49
C PRO A 318 12.37 -8.82 -34.32
N ARG A 319 11.53 -9.74 -33.85
CA ARG A 319 11.86 -11.16 -33.70
C ARG A 319 12.27 -11.68 -35.09
N ALA A 320 13.57 -11.91 -35.30
CA ALA A 320 14.04 -12.68 -36.43
C ALA A 320 13.57 -14.13 -36.20
N GLY A 321 12.49 -14.54 -36.86
CA GLY A 321 12.02 -15.92 -36.80
C GLY A 321 10.50 -16.11 -36.89
N ALA A 322 9.92 -15.74 -38.03
CA ALA A 322 8.78 -16.44 -38.61
C ALA A 322 8.88 -16.29 -40.14
N ALA A 323 9.99 -16.79 -40.69
CA ALA A 323 10.11 -17.03 -42.12
C ALA A 323 9.75 -18.49 -42.37
N ARG A 324 8.55 -18.66 -42.96
CA ARG A 324 7.99 -19.83 -43.66
C ARG A 324 7.57 -21.02 -42.83
#